data_AF-A0A520J2J4-F1
#
_entry.id   AF-A0A520J2J4-F1
#
_cell.length_a   1.000
_cell.length_b   1.000
_cell.length_c   1.000
_cell.angle_alpha   90.00
_cell.angle_beta   90.00
_cell.angle_gamma   90.00
#
_symmetry.space_group_name_H-M   'P 1'
#
loop_
_entity.id
_entity.type
_entity.pdbx_description
1 polymer ?
#
loop_
_entity_poly.entity_id
_entity_poly.type
_entity_poly.pdbx_seq_one_letter_code
_entity_poly.pdbx_strand_id
1 'polypeptide(L)'
;PNLFTEARVAPQLASHVIGDIRDADAVRLAMVAAQPEIVLHLAAQPLVRLSYDEPVATYATNVMGTLHVLEAARACGSVLALVNVTTDKCYDNKEWAWGYREIEPLGGHDPYSSSKACSEILTSAYRASYHGAGAPWIGSGRAGNVIGGGDWALDRILPDTFRALDAGKTLVIRHPGAIRPWQHVLEPLAGYLALAERLTTDGAPFASAWNFGPSDDDAQPVGWILDTVRGLCPSLRWEVEDRPAVHEAHFLKLDSSKARGTLGWQPRWTLATALTKTVEWHQAWTAGADMQAFSQQQIADYENGARNG
;
A
#
# COMPACT_ATOMS: atom_id res chain seq x y z
N PRO A 1 17.40 -0.28 -8.71
CA PRO A 1 16.45 -1.14 -9.45
C PRO A 1 15.02 -0.74 -9.10
N ASN A 2 14.03 -1.13 -9.91
CA ASN A 2 12.61 -0.96 -9.60
C ASN A 2 11.79 -2.07 -10.26
N LEU A 3 10.64 -2.43 -9.68
CA LEU A 3 9.86 -3.59 -10.12
C LEU A 3 9.37 -3.43 -11.57
N PHE A 4 9.00 -2.21 -11.96
CA PHE A 4 8.55 -1.91 -13.31
C PHE A 4 9.57 -2.32 -14.38
N THR A 5 10.86 -2.09 -14.10
CA THR A 5 11.97 -2.44 -15.00
C THR A 5 12.32 -3.92 -14.88
N GLU A 6 12.54 -4.43 -13.66
CA GLU A 6 12.99 -5.81 -13.44
C GLU A 6 11.96 -6.84 -13.89
N ALA A 7 10.66 -6.57 -13.71
CA ALA A 7 9.58 -7.45 -14.17
C ALA A 7 9.06 -7.10 -15.58
N ARG A 8 9.75 -6.23 -16.33
CA ARG A 8 9.40 -5.83 -17.71
C ARG A 8 7.92 -5.49 -17.87
N VAL A 9 7.43 -4.60 -17.02
CA VAL A 9 5.99 -4.25 -16.97
C VAL A 9 5.57 -3.44 -18.19
N ALA A 10 6.40 -2.51 -18.67
CA ALA A 10 6.05 -1.59 -19.76
C ALA A 10 5.48 -2.30 -21.03
N PRO A 11 6.12 -3.36 -21.56
CA PRO A 11 5.59 -4.11 -22.71
C PRO A 11 4.24 -4.81 -22.49
N GLN A 12 3.78 -4.95 -21.25
CA GLN A 12 2.47 -5.55 -20.91
C GLN A 12 1.34 -4.51 -20.86
N LEU A 13 1.68 -3.22 -20.90
CA LEU A 13 0.70 -2.13 -20.79
C LEU A 13 0.20 -1.73 -22.17
N ALA A 14 -1.09 -1.43 -22.27
CA ALA A 14 -1.67 -0.84 -23.49
C ALA A 14 -1.07 0.55 -23.78
N SER A 15 -0.75 1.32 -22.72
CA SER A 15 -0.05 2.60 -22.80
C SER A 15 0.69 2.91 -21.50
N HIS A 16 1.67 3.82 -21.56
CA HIS A 16 2.44 4.27 -20.41
C HIS A 16 2.78 5.76 -20.55
N VAL A 17 2.51 6.53 -19.50
CA VAL A 17 2.78 7.97 -19.43
C VAL A 17 3.56 8.26 -18.16
N ILE A 18 4.71 8.93 -18.29
CA ILE A 18 5.47 9.46 -17.16
C ILE A 18 5.02 10.90 -16.95
N GLY A 19 4.47 11.19 -15.77
CA GLY A 19 3.99 12.52 -15.41
C GLY A 19 3.93 12.71 -13.91
N ASP A 20 3.83 13.97 -13.48
CA ASP A 20 3.73 14.35 -12.08
C ASP A 20 2.27 14.64 -11.74
N ILE A 21 1.74 14.01 -10.68
CA ILE A 21 0.34 14.22 -10.26
C ILE A 21 0.08 15.64 -9.76
N ARG A 22 1.13 16.43 -9.48
CA ARG A 22 1.02 17.86 -9.15
C ARG A 22 0.71 18.72 -10.37
N ASP A 23 0.87 18.21 -11.58
CA ASP A 23 0.48 18.88 -12.82
C ASP A 23 -0.96 18.45 -13.19
N ALA A 24 -1.91 19.33 -12.91
CA ALA A 24 -3.33 19.06 -13.15
C ALA A 24 -3.66 18.81 -14.63
N ASP A 25 -2.99 19.52 -15.55
CA ASP A 25 -3.24 19.37 -16.98
C ASP A 25 -2.66 18.06 -17.50
N ALA A 26 -1.47 17.67 -17.03
CA ALA A 26 -0.88 16.38 -17.37
C ALA A 26 -1.78 15.21 -16.91
N VAL A 27 -2.29 15.25 -15.68
CA VAL A 27 -3.22 14.24 -15.15
C VAL A 27 -4.51 14.19 -15.97
N ARG A 28 -5.10 15.36 -16.26
CA ARG A 28 -6.32 15.45 -17.07
C ARG A 28 -6.13 14.89 -18.47
N LEU A 29 -5.04 15.25 -19.14
CA LEU A 29 -4.73 14.77 -20.49
C LEU A 29 -4.49 13.25 -20.51
N ALA A 30 -3.76 12.72 -19.53
CA ALA A 30 -3.54 11.28 -19.39
C ALA A 30 -4.86 10.51 -19.17
N MET A 31 -5.74 11.01 -18.29
CA MET A 31 -7.05 10.43 -18.03
C MET A 31 -7.92 10.41 -19.29
N VAL A 32 -8.01 11.54 -19.99
CA VAL A 32 -8.80 11.67 -21.24
C VAL A 32 -8.24 10.76 -22.33
N ALA A 33 -6.92 10.66 -22.48
CA ALA A 33 -6.32 9.79 -23.48
C ALA A 33 -6.60 8.30 -23.21
N ALA A 34 -6.64 7.91 -21.93
CA ALA A 34 -6.88 6.52 -21.53
C ALA A 34 -8.36 6.12 -21.55
N GLN A 35 -9.30 7.06 -21.38
CA GLN A 35 -10.74 6.79 -21.21
C GLN A 35 -11.04 5.61 -20.26
N PRO A 36 -10.49 5.59 -19.02
CA PRO A 36 -10.62 4.43 -18.16
C PRO A 36 -12.04 4.31 -17.60
N GLU A 37 -12.49 3.08 -17.36
CA GLU A 37 -13.70 2.78 -16.57
C GLU A 37 -13.37 2.69 -15.08
N ILE A 38 -12.14 2.30 -14.73
CA ILE A 38 -11.67 2.13 -13.35
C ILE A 38 -10.37 2.89 -13.15
N VAL A 39 -10.29 3.68 -12.08
CA VAL A 39 -9.09 4.39 -11.66
C VAL A 39 -8.63 3.86 -10.31
N LEU A 40 -7.39 3.37 -10.23
CA LEU A 40 -6.70 3.11 -8.98
C LEU A 40 -5.66 4.22 -8.76
N HIS A 41 -5.85 5.06 -7.74
CA HIS A 41 -4.92 6.13 -7.41
C HIS A 41 -3.95 5.67 -6.31
N LEU A 42 -2.73 5.27 -6.71
CA LEU A 42 -1.67 4.81 -5.80
C LEU A 42 -0.51 5.81 -5.65
N ALA A 43 -0.47 6.87 -6.44
CA ALA A 43 0.66 7.79 -6.47
C ALA A 43 0.69 8.69 -5.22
N ALA A 44 1.83 8.71 -4.53
CA ALA A 44 2.04 9.49 -3.31
C ALA A 44 3.55 9.65 -3.02
N GLN A 45 3.90 10.62 -2.19
CA GLN A 45 5.16 10.62 -1.42
C GLN A 45 4.93 9.68 -0.21
N PRO A 46 5.57 8.50 -0.14
CA PRO A 46 5.20 7.45 0.81
C PRO A 46 6.10 7.35 2.06
N LEU A 47 7.15 8.16 2.15
CA LEU A 47 8.19 8.07 3.18
C LEU A 47 7.92 9.05 4.32
N VAL A 48 7.74 8.52 5.53
CA VAL A 48 7.56 9.30 6.76
C VAL A 48 8.77 10.19 7.02
N ARG A 49 9.99 9.65 6.93
CA ARG A 49 11.23 10.41 7.21
C ARG A 49 11.40 11.58 6.25
N LEU A 50 11.29 11.33 4.94
CA LEU A 50 11.36 12.38 3.92
C LEU A 50 10.29 13.46 4.13
N SER A 51 9.14 13.12 4.72
CA SER A 51 8.08 14.11 4.95
C SER A 51 8.45 15.19 5.97
N TYR A 52 9.38 14.93 6.88
CA TYR A 52 9.92 15.95 7.78
C TYR A 52 10.86 16.91 7.04
N ASP A 53 11.65 16.39 6.11
CA ASP A 53 12.60 17.18 5.31
C ASP A 53 11.91 17.95 4.18
N GLU A 54 10.86 17.35 3.58
CA GLU A 54 10.11 17.89 2.44
C GLU A 54 8.58 17.92 2.69
N PRO A 55 8.11 18.65 3.72
CA PRO A 55 6.68 18.67 4.07
C PRO A 55 5.82 19.29 2.97
N VAL A 56 6.26 20.39 2.36
CA VAL A 56 5.52 21.06 1.28
C VAL A 56 5.34 20.15 0.07
N ALA A 57 6.40 19.44 -0.34
CA ALA A 57 6.33 18.50 -1.46
C ALA A 57 5.42 17.30 -1.12
N THR A 58 5.45 16.83 0.14
CA THR A 58 4.57 15.78 0.63
C THR A 58 3.09 16.18 0.52
N TYR A 59 2.70 17.35 1.01
CA TYR A 59 1.32 17.82 0.89
C TYR A 59 0.91 18.12 -0.55
N ALA A 60 1.79 18.74 -1.35
CA ALA A 60 1.52 18.99 -2.77
C ALA A 60 1.23 17.69 -3.52
N THR A 61 2.02 16.64 -3.26
CA THR A 61 1.84 15.34 -3.90
C THR A 61 0.59 14.62 -3.37
N ASN A 62 0.47 14.48 -2.04
CA ASN A 62 -0.54 13.62 -1.43
C ASN A 62 -1.93 14.27 -1.39
N VAL A 63 -2.03 15.59 -1.28
CA VAL A 63 -3.30 16.31 -1.21
C VAL A 63 -3.68 16.89 -2.56
N MET A 64 -2.86 17.79 -3.13
CA MET A 64 -3.19 18.41 -4.40
C MET A 64 -3.16 17.39 -5.56
N GLY A 65 -2.21 16.45 -5.54
CA GLY A 65 -2.22 15.35 -6.51
C GLY A 65 -3.48 14.49 -6.43
N THR A 66 -3.97 14.18 -5.22
CA THR A 66 -5.27 13.49 -5.05
C THR A 66 -6.42 14.32 -5.63
N LEU A 67 -6.43 15.63 -5.36
CA LEU A 67 -7.44 16.55 -5.93
C LEU A 67 -7.43 16.52 -7.46
N HIS A 68 -6.26 16.59 -8.09
CA HIS A 68 -6.14 16.56 -9.54
C HIS A 68 -6.68 15.25 -10.13
N VAL A 69 -6.39 14.10 -9.50
CA VAL A 69 -6.89 12.79 -9.97
C VAL A 69 -8.41 12.69 -9.80
N LEU A 70 -8.95 13.11 -8.66
CA LEU A 70 -10.41 13.13 -8.41
C LEU A 70 -11.15 14.00 -9.42
N GLU A 71 -10.63 15.20 -9.68
CA GLU A 71 -11.23 16.14 -10.62
C GLU A 71 -11.12 15.67 -12.07
N ALA A 72 -9.96 15.12 -12.47
CA ALA A 72 -9.79 14.53 -13.80
C ALA A 72 -10.72 13.35 -14.02
N ALA A 73 -10.88 12.47 -13.03
CA ALA A 73 -11.81 11.34 -13.12
C ALA A 73 -13.26 11.80 -13.26
N ARG A 74 -13.68 12.80 -12.47
CA ARG A 74 -15.01 13.41 -12.55
C ARG A 74 -15.28 14.05 -13.91
N ALA A 75 -14.28 14.69 -14.52
CA ALA A 75 -14.40 15.38 -15.80
C ALA A 75 -14.30 14.45 -17.02
N CYS A 76 -13.73 13.24 -16.89
CA CYS A 76 -13.48 12.33 -18.01
C CYS A 76 -14.75 11.69 -18.58
N GLY A 77 -15.77 11.47 -17.74
CA GLY A 77 -17.06 10.90 -18.15
C GLY A 77 -17.06 9.39 -18.41
N SER A 78 -15.91 8.77 -18.67
CA SER A 78 -15.77 7.32 -18.83
C SER A 78 -15.64 6.56 -17.50
N VAL A 79 -15.22 7.24 -16.43
CA VAL A 79 -14.84 6.59 -15.16
C VAL A 79 -16.09 6.18 -14.38
N LEU A 80 -16.23 4.90 -14.12
CA LEU A 80 -17.29 4.29 -13.31
C LEU A 80 -16.90 4.20 -11.84
N ALA A 81 -15.65 3.83 -11.57
CA ALA A 81 -15.14 3.63 -10.21
C ALA A 81 -13.76 4.23 -10.01
N LEU A 82 -13.53 4.82 -8.84
CA LEU A 82 -12.21 5.28 -8.39
C LEU A 82 -11.93 4.76 -6.99
N VAL A 83 -10.78 4.11 -6.82
CA VAL A 83 -10.24 3.72 -5.52
C VAL A 83 -9.03 4.58 -5.20
N ASN A 84 -9.15 5.42 -4.18
CA ASN A 84 -8.03 6.19 -3.64
C ASN A 84 -7.28 5.38 -2.58
N VAL A 85 -6.01 5.06 -2.81
CA VAL A 85 -5.19 4.30 -1.87
C VAL A 85 -4.47 5.25 -0.90
N THR A 86 -4.88 5.19 0.37
CA THR A 86 -4.38 6.08 1.42
C THR A 86 -3.31 5.37 2.26
N THR A 87 -3.54 5.14 3.54
CA THR A 87 -2.61 4.46 4.45
C THR A 87 -3.31 4.12 5.77
N ASP A 88 -2.81 3.10 6.46
CA ASP A 88 -3.11 2.83 7.87
C ASP A 88 -2.83 4.01 8.83
N LYS A 89 -1.97 4.96 8.43
CA LYS A 89 -1.56 6.13 9.24
C LYS A 89 -2.48 7.35 9.11
N CYS A 90 -3.59 7.25 8.40
CA CYS A 90 -4.52 8.38 8.24
C CYS A 90 -5.40 8.61 9.47
N TYR A 91 -5.37 7.72 10.46
CA TYR A 91 -6.14 7.83 11.69
C TYR A 91 -5.44 8.73 12.72
N ASP A 92 -6.24 9.36 13.57
CA ASP A 92 -5.72 10.06 14.76
C ASP A 92 -5.21 9.03 15.78
N ASN A 93 -3.89 8.87 15.82
CA ASN A 93 -3.26 7.77 16.52
C ASN A 93 -3.34 7.94 18.06
N LYS A 94 -4.08 7.04 18.70
CA LYS A 94 -4.31 6.94 20.14
C LYS A 94 -3.27 6.11 20.91
N GLU A 95 -2.30 5.49 20.23
CA GLU A 95 -1.27 4.63 20.86
C GLU A 95 -1.87 3.52 21.76
N TRP A 96 -2.96 2.90 21.31
CA TRP A 96 -3.70 1.89 22.05
C TRP A 96 -3.64 0.50 21.40
N ALA A 97 -4.23 -0.50 22.04
CA ALA A 97 -4.17 -1.89 21.57
C ALA A 97 -5.16 -2.23 20.44
N TRP A 98 -6.18 -1.40 20.21
CA TRP A 98 -7.27 -1.71 19.28
C TRP A 98 -6.95 -1.29 17.83
N GLY A 99 -7.45 -2.07 16.87
CA GLY A 99 -7.44 -1.70 15.46
C GLY A 99 -8.45 -0.59 15.15
N TYR A 100 -8.06 0.38 14.31
CA TYR A 100 -8.92 1.49 13.94
C TYR A 100 -10.07 1.04 13.04
N ARG A 101 -11.28 1.53 13.30
CA ARG A 101 -12.47 1.34 12.46
C ARG A 101 -12.64 2.51 11.51
N GLU A 102 -13.28 2.29 10.35
CA GLU A 102 -13.31 3.31 9.29
C GLU A 102 -14.04 4.61 9.64
N ILE A 103 -14.86 4.58 10.68
CA ILE A 103 -15.64 5.71 11.22
C ILE A 103 -14.88 6.53 12.27
N GLU A 104 -13.67 6.11 12.66
CA GLU A 104 -12.89 6.78 13.70
C GLU A 104 -12.20 8.04 13.17
N PRO A 105 -11.86 9.00 14.05
CA PRO A 105 -11.27 10.27 13.65
C PRO A 105 -9.99 10.09 12.84
N LEU A 106 -9.86 10.91 11.80
CA LEU A 106 -8.65 11.02 11.00
C LEU A 106 -7.66 12.00 11.66
N GLY A 107 -6.38 11.81 11.39
CA GLY A 107 -5.32 12.62 11.97
C GLY A 107 -3.96 12.29 11.35
N GLY A 108 -2.90 12.49 12.12
CA GLY A 108 -1.55 12.17 11.67
C GLY A 108 -0.53 13.05 12.35
N HIS A 109 0.41 12.41 13.05
CA HIS A 109 1.42 13.11 13.83
C HIS A 109 2.47 13.78 12.93
N ASP A 110 2.91 13.09 11.88
CA ASP A 110 3.90 13.58 10.91
C ASP A 110 3.26 14.11 9.60
N PRO A 111 4.01 14.87 8.78
CA PRO A 111 3.49 15.43 7.53
C PRO A 111 2.99 14.38 6.53
N TYR A 112 3.61 13.20 6.45
CA TYR A 112 3.11 12.10 5.61
C TYR A 112 1.73 11.62 6.10
N SER A 113 1.63 11.22 7.36
CA SER A 113 0.41 10.68 7.96
C SER A 113 -0.75 11.67 7.87
N SER A 114 -0.51 12.93 8.24
CA SER A 114 -1.51 14.00 8.16
C SER A 114 -1.90 14.34 6.72
N SER A 115 -0.97 14.35 5.76
CA SER A 115 -1.32 14.54 4.35
C SER A 115 -2.24 13.44 3.81
N LYS A 116 -2.11 12.21 4.31
CA LYS A 116 -3.00 11.10 3.96
C LYS A 116 -4.37 11.20 4.63
N ALA A 117 -4.46 11.72 5.85
CA ALA A 117 -5.76 12.12 6.42
C ALA A 117 -6.44 13.24 5.62
N CYS A 118 -5.68 14.24 5.16
CA CYS A 118 -6.21 15.25 4.25
C CYS A 118 -6.74 14.61 2.95
N SER A 119 -6.02 13.64 2.38
CA SER A 119 -6.48 12.87 1.20
C SER A 119 -7.80 12.12 1.47
N GLU A 120 -7.97 11.51 2.65
CA GLU A 120 -9.23 10.88 3.07
C GLU A 120 -10.38 11.89 3.20
N ILE A 121 -10.15 13.02 3.87
CA ILE A 121 -11.16 14.09 4.02
C ILE A 121 -11.58 14.60 2.65
N LEU A 122 -10.60 14.88 1.78
CA LEU A 122 -10.83 15.33 0.42
C LEU A 122 -11.65 14.32 -0.38
N THR A 123 -11.31 13.04 -0.29
CA THR A 123 -12.03 11.94 -0.97
C THR A 123 -13.47 11.85 -0.48
N SER A 124 -13.68 11.98 0.84
CA SER A 124 -15.01 11.99 1.44
C SER A 124 -15.84 13.20 0.97
N ALA A 125 -15.24 14.39 0.96
CA ALA A 125 -15.87 15.60 0.47
C ALA A 125 -16.25 15.47 -1.01
N TYR A 126 -15.34 15.00 -1.87
CA TYR A 126 -15.61 14.79 -3.29
C TYR A 126 -16.74 13.80 -3.53
N ARG A 127 -16.71 12.66 -2.85
CA ARG A 127 -17.79 11.67 -2.90
C ARG A 127 -19.14 12.27 -2.49
N ALA A 128 -19.17 13.06 -1.40
CA ALA A 128 -20.40 13.65 -0.90
C ALA A 128 -20.92 14.78 -1.81
N SER A 129 -20.04 15.61 -2.34
CA SER A 129 -20.39 16.78 -3.15
C SER A 129 -20.76 16.43 -4.59
N TYR A 130 -20.15 15.39 -5.17
CA TYR A 130 -20.23 15.11 -6.61
C TYR A 130 -20.84 13.75 -6.94
N HIS A 131 -21.83 13.29 -6.16
CA HIS A 131 -22.56 12.06 -6.48
C HIS A 131 -23.67 12.29 -7.51
N GLY A 132 -23.87 11.33 -8.42
CA GLY A 132 -24.92 11.38 -9.46
C GLY A 132 -24.44 11.83 -10.85
N ALA A 133 -25.37 11.89 -11.82
CA ALA A 133 -25.18 12.42 -13.19
C ALA A 133 -23.88 12.01 -13.92
N GLY A 134 -23.47 10.73 -13.81
CA GLY A 134 -22.30 10.19 -14.51
C GLY A 134 -20.96 10.41 -13.80
N ALA A 135 -20.96 10.89 -12.55
CA ALA A 135 -19.75 10.92 -11.72
C ALA A 135 -19.36 9.50 -11.23
N PRO A 136 -18.06 9.23 -11.04
CA PRO A 136 -17.59 7.91 -10.60
C PRO A 136 -18.00 7.60 -9.15
N TRP A 137 -18.19 6.32 -8.85
CA TRP A 137 -18.28 5.83 -7.48
C TRP A 137 -16.89 5.82 -6.84
N ILE A 138 -16.75 6.49 -5.70
CA ILE A 138 -15.44 6.73 -5.07
C ILE A 138 -15.32 5.98 -3.74
N GLY A 139 -14.36 5.05 -3.67
CA GLY A 139 -13.93 4.40 -2.43
C GLY A 139 -12.52 4.81 -2.02
N SER A 140 -12.18 4.66 -0.74
CA SER A 140 -10.78 4.73 -0.27
C SER A 140 -10.35 3.42 0.37
N GLY A 141 -9.12 2.99 0.07
CA GLY A 141 -8.50 1.79 0.63
C GLY A 141 -7.35 2.16 1.58
N ARG A 142 -7.47 1.75 2.84
CA ARG A 142 -6.50 1.99 3.92
C ARG A 142 -5.76 0.69 4.23
N ALA A 143 -4.46 0.68 3.98
CA ALA A 143 -3.58 -0.42 4.35
C ALA A 143 -2.19 0.11 4.71
N GLY A 144 -1.37 -0.74 5.32
CA GLY A 144 0.02 -0.43 5.64
C GLY A 144 0.82 -1.67 5.97
N ASN A 145 2.09 -1.46 6.31
CA ASN A 145 3.06 -2.50 6.64
C ASN A 145 3.13 -3.60 5.56
N VAL A 146 3.08 -3.14 4.31
CA VAL A 146 3.10 -4.00 3.13
C VAL A 146 4.51 -4.49 2.87
N ILE A 147 4.65 -5.79 2.63
CA ILE A 147 5.89 -6.47 2.26
C ILE A 147 5.71 -7.27 0.97
N GLY A 148 6.79 -7.48 0.24
CA GLY A 148 6.78 -8.27 -0.98
C GLY A 148 8.09 -8.18 -1.73
N GLY A 149 8.28 -9.08 -2.69
CA GLY A 149 9.38 -8.97 -3.64
C GLY A 149 9.25 -7.73 -4.52
N GLY A 150 10.38 -7.16 -4.94
CA GLY A 150 10.40 -5.99 -5.82
C GLY A 150 10.25 -4.64 -5.12
N ASP A 151 10.33 -4.60 -3.79
CA ASP A 151 10.45 -3.35 -3.04
C ASP A 151 11.94 -3.01 -2.80
N TRP A 152 12.40 -1.89 -3.37
CA TRP A 152 13.74 -1.33 -3.15
C TRP A 152 13.72 0.00 -2.40
N ALA A 153 12.59 0.35 -1.76
CA ALA A 153 12.50 1.59 -1.00
C ALA A 153 13.56 1.64 0.12
N LEU A 154 13.97 2.86 0.45
CA LEU A 154 14.82 3.14 1.60
C LEU A 154 13.96 3.18 2.87
N ASP A 155 14.59 2.95 4.02
CA ASP A 155 13.95 3.02 5.34
C ASP A 155 12.74 2.08 5.49
N ARG A 156 12.90 0.85 4.99
CA ARG A 156 11.92 -0.24 5.12
C ARG A 156 12.64 -1.53 5.48
N ILE A 157 12.13 -2.22 6.49
CA ILE A 157 12.84 -3.33 7.14
C ILE A 157 13.29 -4.44 6.17
N LEU A 158 12.42 -4.94 5.30
CA LEU A 158 12.79 -6.02 4.38
C LEU A 158 13.72 -5.55 3.24
N PRO A 159 13.45 -4.43 2.55
CA PRO A 159 14.42 -3.86 1.61
C PRO A 159 15.80 -3.59 2.23
N ASP A 160 15.85 -3.07 3.46
CA ASP A 160 17.09 -2.87 4.21
C ASP A 160 17.79 -4.21 4.50
N THR A 161 17.02 -5.23 4.89
CA THR A 161 17.50 -6.59 5.14
C THR A 161 18.14 -7.19 3.89
N PHE A 162 17.47 -7.12 2.74
CA PHE A 162 17.99 -7.63 1.48
C PHE A 162 19.23 -6.88 1.01
N ARG A 163 19.25 -5.55 1.12
CA ARG A 163 20.46 -4.76 0.81
C ARG A 163 21.65 -5.14 1.69
N ALA A 164 21.43 -5.42 2.98
CA ALA A 164 22.49 -5.88 3.88
C ALA A 164 22.97 -7.29 3.50
N LEU A 165 22.04 -8.22 3.23
CA LEU A 165 22.32 -9.57 2.75
C LEU A 165 23.17 -9.58 1.49
N ASP A 166 22.74 -8.85 0.45
CA ASP A 166 23.41 -8.78 -0.84
C ASP A 166 24.82 -8.18 -0.73
N ALA A 167 25.01 -7.23 0.20
CA ALA A 167 26.29 -6.62 0.48
C ALA A 167 27.18 -7.45 1.44
N GLY A 168 26.69 -8.57 1.98
CA GLY A 168 27.36 -9.36 3.01
C GLY A 168 27.57 -8.62 4.34
N LYS A 169 26.80 -7.55 4.58
CA LYS A 169 26.91 -6.66 5.75
C LYS A 169 25.93 -7.06 6.85
N THR A 170 26.23 -6.63 8.07
CA THR A 170 25.30 -6.74 9.20
C THR A 170 24.23 -5.66 9.08
N LEU A 171 22.95 -6.04 9.13
CA LEU A 171 21.83 -5.11 9.24
C LEU A 171 21.80 -4.52 10.65
N VAL A 172 21.70 -3.20 10.76
CA VAL A 172 21.58 -2.51 12.05
C VAL A 172 20.15 -2.02 12.21
N ILE A 173 19.46 -2.45 13.26
CA ILE A 173 18.09 -2.02 13.58
C ILE A 173 18.01 -1.32 14.93
N ARG A 174 16.95 -0.51 15.13
CA ARG A 174 16.77 0.30 16.35
C ARG A 174 15.68 -0.25 17.27
N HIS A 175 14.60 -0.78 16.71
CA HIS A 175 13.41 -1.18 17.47
C HIS A 175 13.00 -2.63 17.17
N PRO A 176 13.76 -3.63 17.62
CA PRO A 176 13.40 -5.04 17.41
C PRO A 176 12.03 -5.40 18.01
N GLY A 177 11.60 -4.71 19.08
CA GLY A 177 10.30 -4.93 19.72
C GLY A 177 9.12 -4.23 19.07
N ALA A 178 9.31 -3.43 18.02
CA ALA A 178 8.21 -2.72 17.36
C ALA A 178 7.28 -3.72 16.65
N ILE A 179 6.01 -3.78 17.08
CA ILE A 179 5.00 -4.67 16.51
C ILE A 179 4.30 -3.97 15.35
N ARG A 180 4.17 -4.67 14.23
CA ARG A 180 3.44 -4.17 13.05
C ARG A 180 2.57 -5.28 12.47
N PRO A 181 1.38 -4.95 11.93
CA PRO A 181 0.54 -5.90 11.21
C PRO A 181 1.05 -6.06 9.77
N TRP A 182 2.15 -6.79 9.62
CA TRP A 182 2.77 -7.05 8.31
C TRP A 182 1.86 -7.88 7.41
N GLN A 183 1.82 -7.55 6.12
CA GLN A 183 1.02 -8.30 5.14
C GLN A 183 1.69 -8.31 3.76
N HIS A 184 1.51 -9.38 3.00
CA HIS A 184 2.01 -9.45 1.64
C HIS A 184 1.32 -8.40 0.75
N VAL A 185 2.03 -7.84 -0.24
CA VAL A 185 1.52 -6.81 -1.17
C VAL A 185 0.25 -7.22 -1.90
N LEU A 186 0.09 -8.51 -2.17
CA LEU A 186 -1.11 -9.04 -2.83
C LEU A 186 -2.36 -8.98 -1.93
N GLU A 187 -2.22 -8.92 -0.60
CA GLU A 187 -3.36 -8.89 0.33
C GLU A 187 -4.21 -7.63 0.17
N PRO A 188 -3.67 -6.41 0.35
CA PRO A 188 -4.45 -5.20 0.16
C PRO A 188 -4.78 -4.96 -1.32
N LEU A 189 -3.92 -5.38 -2.27
CA LEU A 189 -4.22 -5.24 -3.70
C LEU A 189 -5.47 -6.04 -4.10
N ALA A 190 -5.63 -7.26 -3.60
CA ALA A 190 -6.85 -8.03 -3.81
C ALA A 190 -8.08 -7.33 -3.23
N GLY A 191 -7.93 -6.66 -2.08
CA GLY A 191 -8.97 -5.84 -1.48
C GLY A 191 -9.33 -4.62 -2.32
N TYR A 192 -8.34 -3.93 -2.90
CA TYR A 192 -8.56 -2.78 -3.78
C TYR A 192 -9.26 -3.18 -5.07
N LEU A 193 -8.88 -4.32 -5.66
CA LEU A 193 -9.53 -4.86 -6.86
C LEU A 193 -10.97 -5.29 -6.57
N ALA A 194 -11.22 -5.99 -5.46
CA ALA A 194 -12.58 -6.34 -5.03
C ALA A 194 -13.43 -5.08 -4.78
N LEU A 195 -12.86 -4.05 -4.17
CA LEU A 195 -13.56 -2.78 -3.98
C LEU A 195 -13.87 -2.10 -5.32
N ALA A 196 -12.92 -2.06 -6.25
CA ALA A 196 -13.13 -1.48 -7.58
C ALA A 196 -14.23 -2.22 -8.35
N GLU A 197 -14.24 -3.55 -8.29
CA GLU A 197 -15.30 -4.38 -8.86
C GLU A 197 -16.66 -4.00 -8.28
N ARG A 198 -16.81 -4.03 -6.94
CA ARG A 198 -18.09 -3.73 -6.26
C ARG A 198 -18.55 -2.28 -6.45
N LEU A 199 -17.64 -1.32 -6.55
CA LEU A 199 -17.96 0.06 -6.92
C LEU A 199 -18.51 0.15 -8.35
N THR A 200 -17.96 -0.65 -9.26
CA THR A 200 -18.39 -0.66 -10.66
C THR A 200 -19.74 -1.36 -10.83
N THR A 201 -19.94 -2.50 -10.15
CA THR A 201 -21.14 -3.34 -10.33
C THR A 201 -22.32 -2.93 -9.45
N ASP A 202 -22.07 -2.51 -8.21
CA ASP A 202 -23.13 -2.25 -7.21
C ASP A 202 -23.18 -0.78 -6.77
N GLY A 203 -22.12 0.00 -7.00
CA GLY A 203 -22.11 1.45 -6.86
C GLY A 203 -22.16 1.95 -5.41
N ALA A 204 -23.17 2.77 -5.11
CA ALA A 204 -23.29 3.55 -3.87
C ALA A 204 -22.98 2.80 -2.56
N PRO A 205 -23.44 1.53 -2.35
CA PRO A 205 -23.18 0.82 -1.11
C PRO A 205 -21.69 0.62 -0.80
N PHE A 206 -20.84 0.67 -1.83
CA PHE A 206 -19.40 0.47 -1.70
C PHE A 206 -18.60 1.77 -1.68
N ALA A 207 -19.23 2.90 -2.00
CA ALA A 207 -18.62 4.23 -2.02
C ALA A 207 -18.36 4.75 -0.60
N SER A 208 -17.31 4.25 0.03
CA SER A 208 -16.90 4.61 1.39
C SER A 208 -15.41 4.29 1.61
N ALA A 209 -14.92 4.47 2.84
CA ALA A 209 -13.59 4.04 3.21
C ALA A 209 -13.55 2.57 3.68
N TRP A 210 -12.42 1.90 3.45
CA TRP A 210 -12.25 0.46 3.70
C TRP A 210 -10.87 0.16 4.27
N ASN A 211 -10.83 -0.60 5.36
CA ASN A 211 -9.59 -1.12 5.92
C ASN A 211 -9.23 -2.49 5.32
N PHE A 212 -7.95 -2.64 4.97
CA PHE A 212 -7.35 -3.89 4.51
C PHE A 212 -6.07 -4.17 5.31
N GLY A 213 -6.21 -5.02 6.32
CA GLY A 213 -5.12 -5.44 7.18
C GLY A 213 -5.19 -6.94 7.53
N PRO A 214 -4.07 -7.53 7.96
CA PRO A 214 -4.03 -8.92 8.38
C PRO A 214 -4.86 -9.15 9.65
N SER A 215 -5.00 -10.43 10.04
CA SER A 215 -5.59 -10.76 11.34
C SER A 215 -4.73 -10.23 12.49
N ASP A 216 -5.37 -9.91 13.61
CA ASP A 216 -4.70 -9.38 14.79
C ASP A 216 -3.67 -10.35 15.38
N ASP A 217 -3.92 -11.65 15.21
CA ASP A 217 -3.05 -12.76 15.65
C ASP A 217 -1.76 -12.88 14.81
N ASP A 218 -1.69 -12.20 13.66
CA ASP A 218 -0.55 -12.25 12.74
C ASP A 218 0.41 -11.05 12.89
N ALA A 219 0.12 -10.15 13.83
CA ALA A 219 0.98 -9.01 14.15
C ALA A 219 2.24 -9.48 14.90
N GLN A 220 3.41 -9.23 14.34
CA GLN A 220 4.69 -9.70 14.89
C GLN A 220 5.70 -8.54 15.07
N PRO A 221 6.62 -8.64 16.04
CA PRO A 221 7.68 -7.66 16.23
C PRO A 221 8.74 -7.76 15.12
N VAL A 222 9.43 -6.65 14.84
CA VAL A 222 10.52 -6.57 13.85
C VAL A 222 11.58 -7.66 14.06
N GLY A 223 11.96 -7.95 15.31
CA GLY A 223 12.94 -9.00 15.62
C GLY A 223 12.48 -10.39 15.18
N TRP A 224 11.19 -10.71 15.34
CA TRP A 224 10.62 -11.97 14.87
C TRP A 224 10.69 -12.08 13.34
N ILE A 225 10.41 -10.99 12.62
CA ILE A 225 10.54 -10.93 11.16
C ILE A 225 11.97 -11.28 10.74
N LEU A 226 12.97 -10.65 11.36
CA LEU A 226 14.37 -10.87 11.05
C LEU A 226 14.83 -12.29 11.38
N ASP A 227 14.36 -12.85 12.48
CA ASP A 227 14.66 -14.23 12.86
C ASP A 227 14.04 -15.24 11.88
N THR A 228 12.81 -15.00 11.41
CA THR A 228 12.16 -15.82 10.38
C THR A 228 12.91 -15.71 9.05
N VAL A 229 13.29 -14.50 8.62
CA VAL A 229 14.11 -14.33 7.40
C VAL A 229 15.48 -14.99 7.55
N ARG A 230 16.12 -14.93 8.72
CA ARG A 230 17.38 -15.64 9.00
C ARG A 230 17.21 -17.16 8.88
N GLY A 231 16.05 -17.70 9.24
CA GLY A 231 15.73 -19.12 9.03
C GLY A 231 15.69 -19.52 7.54
N LEU A 232 15.25 -18.61 6.67
CA LEU A 232 15.22 -18.80 5.21
C LEU A 232 16.55 -18.44 4.52
N CYS A 233 17.31 -17.53 5.11
CA CYS A 233 18.59 -17.01 4.64
C CYS A 233 19.62 -17.06 5.79
N PRO A 234 20.30 -18.20 6.02
CA PRO A 234 21.20 -18.36 7.16
C PRO A 234 22.40 -17.40 7.21
N SER A 235 22.72 -16.73 6.09
CA SER A 235 23.77 -15.71 6.01
C SER A 235 23.37 -14.35 6.59
N LEU A 236 22.08 -14.12 6.90
CA LEU A 236 21.61 -12.87 7.49
C LEU A 236 22.23 -12.65 8.87
N ARG A 237 22.90 -11.51 9.01
CA ARG A 237 23.39 -11.00 10.29
C ARG A 237 22.67 -9.70 10.61
N TRP A 238 22.18 -9.55 11.83
CA TRP A 238 21.58 -8.30 12.29
C TRP A 238 21.93 -8.02 13.76
N GLU A 239 22.03 -6.73 14.10
CA GLU A 239 22.36 -6.22 15.43
C GLU A 239 21.43 -5.06 15.79
N VAL A 240 21.34 -4.76 17.09
CA VAL A 240 20.55 -3.63 17.62
C VAL A 240 21.48 -2.48 17.93
N GLU A 241 21.20 -1.30 17.39
CA GLU A 241 21.89 -0.06 17.76
C GLU A 241 21.09 0.71 18.82
N ASP A 242 21.75 1.03 19.93
CA ASP A 242 21.19 1.79 21.04
C ASP A 242 21.42 3.30 20.82
N ARG A 243 20.48 3.95 20.12
CA ARG A 243 20.47 5.42 19.92
C ARG A 243 19.06 6.00 20.13
N PRO A 244 18.96 7.29 20.54
CA PRO A 244 17.69 7.98 20.62
C PRO A 244 17.01 8.03 19.25
N ALA A 245 15.75 7.59 19.17
CA ALA A 245 15.00 7.52 17.93
C ALA A 245 13.89 8.57 17.86
N VAL A 246 13.51 8.93 16.64
CA VAL A 246 12.30 9.72 16.36
C VAL A 246 11.08 8.89 16.79
N HIS A 247 10.06 9.54 17.35
CA HIS A 247 8.83 8.87 17.78
C HIS A 247 8.21 8.10 16.61
N GLU A 248 8.04 6.79 16.78
CA GLU A 248 7.35 5.92 15.85
C GLU A 248 6.27 5.17 16.62
N ALA A 249 5.07 5.08 16.05
CA ALA A 249 3.91 4.50 16.72
C ALA A 249 4.22 3.10 17.27
N HIS A 250 3.87 2.81 18.51
CA HIS A 250 4.12 1.50 19.10
C HIS A 250 3.11 0.47 18.60
N PHE A 251 1.86 0.90 18.39
CA PHE A 251 0.76 0.07 17.93
C PHE A 251 -0.09 0.82 16.91
N LEU A 252 -0.15 0.28 15.69
CA LEU A 252 -1.03 0.76 14.64
C LEU A 252 -1.61 -0.45 13.91
N LYS A 253 -2.89 -0.73 14.13
CA LYS A 253 -3.63 -1.84 13.52
C LYS A 253 -4.93 -1.36 12.92
N LEU A 254 -5.51 -2.14 12.01
CA LEU A 254 -6.77 -1.84 11.37
C LEU A 254 -7.80 -2.92 11.68
N ASP A 255 -9.01 -2.51 12.08
CA ASP A 255 -10.15 -3.41 12.09
C ASP A 255 -10.68 -3.55 10.65
N SER A 256 -10.49 -4.72 10.06
CA SER A 256 -10.95 -5.05 8.69
C SER A 256 -12.28 -5.81 8.67
N SER A 257 -13.07 -5.75 9.75
CA SER A 257 -14.36 -6.46 9.85
C SER A 257 -15.36 -6.01 8.79
N LYS A 258 -15.33 -4.74 8.38
CA LYS A 258 -16.17 -4.22 7.30
C LYS A 258 -15.81 -4.86 5.96
N ALA A 259 -14.52 -4.92 5.60
CA ALA A 259 -14.07 -5.57 4.38
C ALA A 259 -14.45 -7.07 4.36
N ARG A 260 -14.25 -7.78 5.48
CA ARG A 260 -14.69 -9.18 5.62
C ARG A 260 -16.20 -9.36 5.45
N GLY A 261 -17.00 -8.60 6.19
CA GLY A 261 -18.44 -8.76 6.23
C GLY A 261 -19.18 -8.27 4.97
N THR A 262 -18.61 -7.28 4.26
CA THR A 262 -19.32 -6.62 3.15
C THR A 262 -18.68 -6.85 1.78
N LEU A 263 -17.35 -6.99 1.68
CA LEU A 263 -16.67 -7.34 0.43
C LEU A 263 -16.39 -8.85 0.31
N GLY A 264 -16.55 -9.63 1.38
CA GLY A 264 -16.05 -11.00 1.43
C GLY A 264 -14.52 -11.08 1.33
N TRP A 265 -13.82 -9.96 1.52
CA TRP A 265 -12.37 -9.92 1.47
C TRP A 265 -11.78 -10.45 2.78
N GLN A 266 -10.79 -11.33 2.68
CA GLN A 266 -10.00 -11.79 3.83
C GLN A 266 -8.56 -12.06 3.41
N PRO A 267 -7.58 -11.87 4.31
CA PRO A 267 -6.19 -12.25 4.06
C PRO A 267 -6.06 -13.73 3.73
N ARG A 268 -5.17 -14.08 2.80
CA ARG A 268 -5.00 -15.47 2.31
C ARG A 268 -3.71 -16.11 2.79
N TRP A 269 -2.64 -15.35 2.85
CA TRP A 269 -1.32 -15.78 3.27
C TRP A 269 -1.05 -15.31 4.69
N THR A 270 -0.63 -16.25 5.53
CA THR A 270 -0.05 -15.93 6.84
C THR A 270 1.23 -15.13 6.66
N LEU A 271 1.65 -14.40 7.68
CA LEU A 271 2.91 -13.67 7.67
C LEU A 271 4.12 -14.56 7.36
N ALA A 272 4.13 -15.79 7.89
CA ALA A 272 5.18 -16.77 7.56
C ALA A 272 5.22 -17.05 6.04
N THR A 273 4.06 -17.25 5.42
CA THR A 273 3.95 -17.45 3.95
C THR A 273 4.36 -16.20 3.19
N ALA A 274 3.92 -15.02 3.63
CA ALA A 274 4.29 -13.74 3.04
C ALA A 274 5.81 -13.51 3.04
N LEU A 275 6.49 -13.84 4.15
CA LEU A 275 7.95 -13.74 4.26
C LEU A 275 8.65 -14.73 3.34
N THR A 276 8.21 -16.00 3.30
CA THR A 276 8.73 -17.00 2.37
C THR A 276 8.62 -16.51 0.92
N LYS A 277 7.42 -16.07 0.52
CA LYS A 277 7.15 -15.56 -0.83
C LYS A 277 7.98 -14.30 -1.17
N THR A 278 8.25 -13.45 -0.19
CA THR A 278 9.12 -12.28 -0.34
C THR A 278 10.59 -12.67 -0.53
N VAL A 279 11.09 -13.63 0.24
CA VAL A 279 12.47 -14.14 0.15
C VAL A 279 12.68 -14.92 -1.15
N GLU A 280 11.74 -15.80 -1.53
CA GLU A 280 11.79 -16.56 -2.79
C GLU A 280 11.93 -15.62 -4.00
N TRP A 281 11.15 -14.53 -4.01
CA TRP A 281 11.21 -13.54 -5.09
C TRP A 281 12.59 -12.86 -5.15
N HIS A 282 13.15 -12.45 -4.01
CA HIS A 282 14.48 -11.83 -3.95
C HIS A 282 15.59 -12.78 -4.40
N GLN A 283 15.52 -14.06 -3.98
CA GLN A 283 16.46 -15.09 -4.41
C GLN A 283 16.37 -15.38 -5.91
N ALA A 284 15.16 -15.45 -6.47
CA ALA A 284 14.96 -15.60 -7.91
C ALA A 284 15.58 -14.43 -8.68
N TRP A 285 15.37 -13.20 -8.21
CA TRP A 285 15.94 -12.00 -8.83
C TRP A 285 17.47 -11.99 -8.80
N THR A 286 18.07 -12.27 -7.64
CA THR A 286 19.54 -12.35 -7.50
C THR A 286 20.16 -13.49 -8.31
N ALA A 287 19.41 -14.56 -8.58
CA ALA A 287 19.81 -15.65 -9.46
C ALA A 287 19.64 -15.35 -10.96
N GLY A 288 19.12 -14.16 -11.32
CA GLY A 288 18.91 -13.76 -12.71
C GLY A 288 17.70 -14.44 -13.38
N ALA A 289 16.70 -14.85 -12.60
CA ALA A 289 15.47 -15.44 -13.13
C ALA A 289 14.63 -14.42 -13.93
N ASP A 290 13.69 -14.92 -14.72
CA ASP A 290 12.70 -14.08 -15.40
C ASP A 290 11.67 -13.57 -14.39
N MET A 291 11.89 -12.36 -13.88
CA MET A 291 11.05 -11.78 -12.83
C MET A 291 9.65 -11.39 -13.31
N GLN A 292 9.44 -11.30 -14.63
CA GLN A 292 8.10 -11.13 -15.17
C GLN A 292 7.29 -12.41 -14.95
N ALA A 293 7.81 -13.54 -15.42
CA ALA A 293 7.18 -14.84 -15.29
C ALA A 293 7.04 -15.25 -13.81
N PHE A 294 8.07 -14.99 -12.99
CA PHE A 294 8.03 -15.28 -11.56
C PHE A 294 6.94 -14.48 -10.84
N SER A 295 6.82 -13.18 -11.13
CA SER A 295 5.79 -12.33 -10.51
C SER A 295 4.38 -12.75 -10.94
N GLN A 296 4.20 -13.13 -12.22
CA GLN A 296 2.92 -13.67 -12.71
C GLN A 296 2.56 -14.99 -12.04
N GLN A 297 3.53 -15.89 -11.84
CA GLN A 297 3.30 -17.13 -11.11
C GLN A 297 2.91 -16.87 -9.65
N GLN A 298 3.55 -15.91 -8.99
CA GLN A 298 3.22 -15.56 -7.61
C GLN A 298 1.81 -14.96 -7.47
N ILE A 299 1.36 -14.18 -8.46
CA ILE A 299 -0.04 -13.72 -8.55
C ILE A 299 -0.98 -14.93 -8.71
N ALA A 300 -0.67 -15.86 -9.61
CA ALA A 300 -1.48 -17.06 -9.81
C ALA A 300 -1.53 -17.95 -8.56
N ASP A 301 -0.43 -18.11 -7.83
CA ASP A 301 -0.38 -18.83 -6.55
C ASP A 301 -1.33 -18.20 -5.52
N TYR A 302 -1.33 -16.87 -5.43
CA TYR A 302 -2.20 -16.11 -4.52
C TYR A 302 -3.68 -16.25 -4.90
N GLU A 303 -3.98 -16.22 -6.20
CA GLU A 303 -5.34 -16.39 -6.72
C GLU A 303 -5.88 -17.80 -6.48
N ASN A 304 -5.08 -18.83 -6.75
CA ASN A 304 -5.47 -20.23 -6.61
C ASN A 304 -5.58 -20.68 -5.15
N GLY A 305 -4.78 -20.11 -4.25
CA GLY A 305 -4.87 -20.37 -2.81
C GLY A 305 -6.27 -20.11 -2.22
N ALA A 306 -7.08 -19.25 -2.83
CA ALA A 306 -8.44 -18.94 -2.38
C ALA A 306 -9.52 -19.94 -2.80
N ARG A 307 -9.24 -20.86 -3.72
CA ARG A 307 -10.23 -21.86 -4.16
C ARG A 307 -10.30 -23.09 -3.25
N ASN A 308 -9.36 -23.23 -2.31
CA ASN A 308 -9.20 -24.41 -1.45
C ASN A 308 -9.45 -24.11 0.04
N GLY A 309 -10.03 -22.96 0.39
CA GLY A 309 -10.36 -22.55 1.75
C GLY A 309 -11.86 -22.52 1.99
#